data_AF-A0A6I7QUP3-F1
#
_entry.id   AF-A0A6I7QUP3-F1
#
_cell.length_a   1.000
_cell.length_b   1.000
_cell.length_c   1.000
_cell.angle_alpha   90.00
_cell.angle_beta   90.00
_cell.angle_gamma   90.00
#
_symmetry.space_group_name_H-M   'P 1'
#
loop_
_entity.id
_entity.type
_entity.pdbx_description
1 polymer ?
#
loop_
_entity_poly.entity_id
_entity_poly.type
_entity_poly.pdbx_seq_one_letter_code
_entity_poly.pdbx_strand_id
1 'polypeptide(L)'
;MFERFLSLLDETGEVDEEALRNLFLPELREFSFAEELFQETVEQFDGEELLEICSEIVLTIQAECDADDFHNWNYDHLEFIIDCSNRYGFTIPRNLLNGLPEQLIILVDKNKLADPECE
;
A
#
# COMPACT_ATOMS: atom_id res chain seq x y z
N MET A 1 13.73 3.59 0.37
CA MET A 1 12.87 2.98 1.40
C MET A 1 12.90 1.46 1.28
N PHE A 2 12.67 0.91 0.08
CA PHE A 2 12.80 -0.53 -0.25
C PHE A 2 14.12 -1.20 0.22
N GLU A 3 15.28 -0.53 0.11
CA GLU A 3 16.54 -1.11 0.62
C GLU A 3 16.54 -1.42 2.12
N ARG A 4 15.72 -0.73 2.93
CA ARG A 4 15.55 -1.09 4.35
C ARG A 4 14.75 -2.38 4.51
N PHE A 5 13.80 -2.64 3.62
CA PHE A 5 13.00 -3.87 3.61
C PHE A 5 13.83 -5.05 3.12
N LEU A 6 14.64 -4.89 2.05
CA LEU A 6 15.54 -5.94 1.54
C LEU A 6 16.53 -6.48 2.58
N SER A 7 16.90 -5.69 3.59
CA SER A 7 17.76 -6.14 4.69
C SER A 7 17.12 -7.20 5.60
N LEU A 8 15.83 -7.46 5.44
CA LEU A 8 15.06 -8.46 6.20
C LEU A 8 15.02 -9.83 5.50
N LEU A 9 15.53 -9.90 4.26
CA LEU A 9 15.66 -11.15 3.54
C LEU A 9 16.92 -11.89 4.01
N ASP A 10 16.78 -13.13 4.44
CA ASP A 10 17.93 -13.96 4.82
C ASP A 10 18.58 -14.64 3.60
N GLU A 11 19.67 -15.40 3.83
CA GLU A 11 20.39 -16.11 2.76
C GLU A 11 19.56 -17.20 2.07
N THR A 12 18.41 -17.58 2.65
CA THR A 12 17.48 -18.59 2.12
C THR A 12 16.28 -17.97 1.40
N GLY A 13 16.13 -16.64 1.45
CA GLY A 13 15.00 -15.93 0.87
C GLY A 13 13.79 -15.84 1.81
N GLU A 14 13.94 -16.22 3.08
CA GLU A 14 12.90 -16.05 4.10
C GLU A 14 12.95 -14.64 4.69
N VAL A 15 11.78 -14.13 5.06
CA VAL A 15 11.61 -12.79 5.64
C VAL A 15 11.42 -12.92 7.14
N ASP A 16 12.13 -12.10 7.91
CA ASP A 16 11.81 -11.89 9.32
C ASP A 16 10.53 -11.07 9.44
N GLU A 17 9.38 -11.76 9.58
CA GLU A 17 8.05 -11.16 9.69
C GLU A 17 7.93 -10.23 10.90
N GLU A 18 8.59 -10.51 12.03
CA GLU A 18 8.54 -9.67 13.22
C GLU A 18 9.30 -8.35 12.98
N ALA A 19 10.47 -8.43 12.35
CA ALA A 19 11.23 -7.25 11.95
C ALA A 19 10.49 -6.44 10.86
N LEU A 20 9.85 -7.12 9.91
CA LEU A 20 9.04 -6.47 8.87
C LEU A 20 7.85 -5.73 9.49
N ARG A 21 7.13 -6.36 10.42
CA ARG A 21 6.03 -5.74 11.16
C ARG A 21 6.47 -4.49 11.90
N ASN A 22 7.63 -4.55 12.56
CA ASN A 22 8.23 -3.43 13.28
C ASN A 22 8.75 -2.31 12.37
N LEU A 23 8.93 -2.56 11.07
CA LEU A 23 9.24 -1.54 10.07
C LEU A 23 7.99 -0.97 9.41
N PHE A 24 6.98 -1.81 9.16
CA PHE A 24 5.77 -1.45 8.42
C PHE A 24 4.77 -0.66 9.28
N LEU A 25 4.41 -1.18 10.46
CA LEU A 25 3.35 -0.57 11.28
C LEU A 25 3.66 0.84 11.78
N PRO A 26 4.88 1.19 12.19
CA PRO A 26 5.17 2.56 12.63
C PRO A 26 4.99 3.60 11.52
N GLU A 27 5.23 3.22 10.28
CA GLU A 27 5.11 4.09 9.11
C GLU A 27 3.64 4.37 8.78
N LEU A 28 2.74 3.47 9.15
CA LEU A 28 1.29 3.59 8.95
C LEU A 28 0.51 3.81 10.27
N ARG A 29 1.18 4.23 11.34
CA ARG A 29 0.60 4.31 12.70
C ARG A 29 -0.65 5.20 12.83
N GLU A 30 -0.86 6.10 11.88
CA GLU A 30 -2.01 7.01 11.84
C GLU A 30 -3.25 6.34 11.25
N PHE A 31 -3.08 5.18 10.61
CA PHE A 31 -4.13 4.42 9.96
C PHE A 31 -4.55 3.22 10.81
N SER A 32 -5.83 3.20 11.20
CA SER A 32 -6.40 2.15 12.04
C SER A 32 -6.40 0.76 11.38
N PHE A 33 -6.28 0.70 10.05
CA PHE A 33 -6.22 -0.53 9.25
C PHE A 33 -4.81 -1.10 9.05
N ALA A 34 -3.76 -0.45 9.55
CA ALA A 34 -2.37 -0.84 9.28
C ALA A 34 -2.04 -2.29 9.69
N GLU A 35 -2.60 -2.74 10.83
CA GLU A 35 -2.38 -4.10 11.33
C GLU A 35 -3.08 -5.16 10.48
N GLU A 36 -4.32 -4.89 10.04
CA GLU A 36 -5.10 -5.78 9.17
C GLU A 36 -4.44 -5.86 7.78
N LEU A 37 -4.07 -4.72 7.21
CA LEU A 37 -3.36 -4.66 5.93
C LEU A 37 -2.02 -5.41 5.97
N PHE A 38 -1.28 -5.30 7.08
CA PHE A 38 -0.06 -6.08 7.27
C PHE A 38 -0.32 -7.58 7.27
N GLN A 39 -1.31 -8.04 8.06
CA GLN A 39 -1.70 -9.45 8.12
C GLN A 39 -2.13 -10.00 6.76
N GLU A 40 -2.97 -9.26 6.03
CA GLU A 40 -3.41 -9.67 4.69
C GLU A 40 -2.24 -9.75 3.70
N THR A 41 -1.24 -8.87 3.84
CA THR A 41 -0.07 -8.86 2.96
C THR A 41 0.83 -10.08 3.20
N VAL A 42 1.12 -10.41 4.47
CA VAL A 42 1.95 -11.59 4.80
C VAL A 42 1.24 -12.92 4.51
N GLU A 43 -0.09 -12.95 4.46
CA GLU A 43 -0.84 -14.15 4.08
C GLU A 43 -0.79 -14.45 2.58
N GLN A 44 -0.43 -13.47 1.75
CA GLN A 44 -0.52 -13.57 0.29
C GLN A 44 0.82 -13.56 -0.43
N PHE A 45 1.81 -12.90 0.16
CA PHE A 45 3.12 -12.70 -0.43
C PHE A 45 4.18 -13.24 0.52
N ASP A 46 5.26 -13.76 -0.05
CA ASP A 46 6.41 -14.26 0.69
C ASP A 46 7.72 -13.72 0.10
N GLY A 47 8.82 -13.96 0.80
CA GLY A 47 10.16 -13.64 0.33
C GLY A 47 10.35 -12.18 -0.11
N GLU A 48 11.02 -12.00 -1.25
CA GLU A 48 11.31 -10.67 -1.81
C GLU A 48 10.04 -9.91 -2.23
N GLU A 49 9.01 -10.63 -2.71
CA GLU A 49 7.75 -10.03 -3.16
C GLU A 49 7.02 -9.37 -1.97
N LEU A 50 6.97 -10.04 -0.82
CA LEU A 50 6.42 -9.46 0.41
C LEU A 50 7.10 -8.14 0.79
N LEU A 51 8.43 -8.09 0.70
CA LEU A 51 9.21 -6.89 1.03
C LEU A 51 8.93 -5.76 0.04
N GLU A 52 8.78 -6.09 -1.24
CA GLU A 52 8.42 -5.13 -2.28
C GLU A 52 7.04 -4.53 -2.00
N ILE A 53 6.03 -5.38 -1.84
CA ILE A 53 4.65 -4.95 -1.56
C ILE A 53 4.56 -4.11 -0.28
N CYS A 54 5.16 -4.55 0.82
CA CYS A 54 5.14 -3.78 2.07
C CYS A 54 5.82 -2.41 1.91
N SER A 55 6.94 -2.32 1.19
CA SER A 55 7.64 -1.06 0.99
C SER A 55 6.82 -0.07 0.14
N GLU A 56 6.12 -0.59 -0.86
CA GLU A 56 5.33 0.18 -1.79
C GLU A 56 4.03 0.68 -1.17
N ILE A 57 3.37 -0.14 -0.33
CA ILE A 57 2.23 0.29 0.47
C ILE A 57 2.62 1.48 1.37
N VAL A 58 3.77 1.38 2.05
CA VAL A 58 4.25 2.48 2.91
C VAL A 58 4.52 3.73 2.09
N LEU A 59 5.24 3.62 0.97
CA LEU A 59 5.53 4.75 0.09
C LEU A 59 4.25 5.41 -0.43
N THR A 60 3.27 4.61 -0.82
CA THR A 60 2.01 5.10 -1.35
C THR A 60 1.22 5.87 -0.29
N ILE A 61 1.08 5.30 0.90
CA ILE A 61 0.27 5.91 1.96
C ILE A 61 0.96 7.15 2.55
N GLN A 62 2.29 7.16 2.61
CA GLN A 62 3.07 8.30 3.10
C GLN A 62 3.39 9.36 2.03
N ALA A 63 3.03 9.13 0.77
CA ALA A 63 3.28 10.12 -0.28
C ALA A 63 2.55 11.43 0.06
N GLU A 64 3.32 12.49 0.31
CA GLU A 64 2.77 13.85 0.45
C GLU A 64 2.06 14.21 -0.86
N CYS A 65 0.75 14.45 -0.76
CA CYS A 65 -0.10 14.69 -1.91
C CYS A 65 0.01 16.17 -2.32
N ASP A 66 1.14 16.53 -2.91
CA ASP A 66 1.29 17.82 -3.57
C ASP A 66 0.49 17.74 -4.86
N ALA A 67 -0.44 18.69 -5.08
CA ALA A 67 -1.38 18.68 -6.19
C ALA A 67 -0.74 18.63 -7.60
N ASP A 68 0.58 18.80 -7.71
CA ASP A 68 1.35 18.74 -8.95
C ASP A 68 1.96 17.34 -9.26
N ASP A 69 2.02 16.40 -8.30
CA ASP A 69 2.64 15.08 -8.49
C ASP A 69 1.69 13.98 -9.00
N PHE A 70 0.41 14.30 -9.20
CA PHE A 70 -0.62 13.41 -9.76
C PHE A 70 -0.27 12.83 -11.13
N HIS A 71 0.58 13.50 -11.91
CA HIS A 71 1.00 13.03 -13.24
C HIS A 71 2.17 12.04 -13.22
N ASN A 72 2.82 11.84 -12.07
CA ASN A 72 4.00 10.99 -11.92
C ASN A 72 3.70 9.60 -11.33
N TRP A 73 2.44 9.32 -11.00
CA TRP A 73 2.07 8.03 -10.42
C TRP A 73 2.16 6.91 -11.46
N ASN A 74 2.81 5.81 -11.08
CA ASN A 74 2.90 4.63 -11.90
C ASN A 74 1.51 3.97 -11.99
N TYR A 75 0.88 4.01 -13.16
CA TYR A 75 -0.48 3.51 -13.35
C TYR A 75 -0.62 2.00 -13.11
N ASP A 76 0.43 1.21 -13.38
CA ASP A 76 0.44 -0.23 -13.06
C ASP A 76 0.36 -0.45 -11.54
N HIS A 77 0.96 0.47 -10.77
CA HIS A 77 1.00 0.42 -9.32
C HIS A 77 -0.34 0.80 -8.69
N LEU A 78 -1.01 1.80 -9.25
CA LEU A 78 -2.39 2.15 -8.88
C LEU A 78 -3.36 1.01 -9.17
N GLU A 79 -3.21 0.36 -10.33
CA GLU A 79 -4.03 -0.79 -10.68
C GLU A 79 -3.85 -1.94 -9.67
N PHE A 80 -2.62 -2.18 -9.21
CA PHE A 80 -2.33 -3.14 -8.14
C PHE A 80 -3.03 -2.81 -6.82
N ILE A 81 -2.94 -1.56 -6.34
CA ILE A 81 -3.63 -1.13 -5.10
C ILE A 81 -5.14 -1.29 -5.21
N ILE A 82 -5.71 -0.96 -6.38
CA ILE A 82 -7.13 -1.10 -6.64
C ILE A 82 -7.54 -2.58 -6.67
N ASP A 83 -6.74 -3.44 -7.30
CA ASP A 83 -6.98 -4.89 -7.32
C ASP A 83 -6.89 -5.48 -5.91
N CYS A 84 -5.89 -5.09 -5.12
CA CYS A 84 -5.77 -5.46 -3.72
C CYS A 84 -6.98 -5.00 -2.89
N SER A 85 -7.42 -3.75 -3.04
CA SER A 85 -8.62 -3.25 -2.34
C SER A 85 -9.86 -4.06 -2.73
N ASN A 86 -10.05 -4.31 -4.02
CA ASN A 86 -11.18 -5.06 -4.54
C ASN A 86 -11.19 -6.52 -4.09
N ARG A 87 -10.02 -7.16 -3.99
CA ARG A 87 -9.92 -8.56 -3.57
C ARG A 87 -10.02 -8.73 -2.06
N TYR A 88 -9.39 -7.83 -1.29
CA TYR A 88 -9.16 -8.07 0.15
C TYR A 88 -10.04 -7.23 1.06
N GLY A 89 -10.61 -6.12 0.57
CA GLY A 89 -11.68 -5.44 1.30
C GLY A 89 -11.28 -4.16 2.01
N PHE A 90 -10.01 -3.78 1.98
CA PHE A 90 -9.58 -2.51 2.57
C PHE A 90 -10.09 -1.31 1.76
N THR A 91 -10.34 -0.21 2.47
CA THR A 91 -10.92 1.00 1.91
C THR A 91 -9.86 1.95 1.35
N ILE A 92 -10.05 2.41 0.12
CA ILE A 92 -9.22 3.44 -0.51
C ILE A 92 -9.78 4.83 -0.12
N PRO A 93 -8.96 5.73 0.43
CA PRO A 93 -9.33 7.12 0.65
C PRO A 93 -9.74 7.83 -0.65
N ARG A 94 -10.82 8.61 -0.67
CA ARG A 94 -11.26 9.29 -1.92
C ARG A 94 -10.28 10.31 -2.47
N ASN A 95 -9.44 10.90 -1.64
CA ASN A 95 -8.38 11.82 -2.06
C ASN A 95 -7.36 11.13 -2.97
N LEU A 96 -7.09 9.83 -2.77
CA LEU A 96 -6.27 9.00 -3.67
C LEU A 96 -6.85 8.89 -5.08
N LEU A 97 -8.17 9.08 -5.25
CA LEU A 97 -8.83 9.07 -6.55
C LEU A 97 -8.87 10.43 -7.25
N ASN A 98 -8.62 11.52 -6.51
CA ASN A 98 -8.77 12.88 -7.03
C ASN A 98 -7.62 13.20 -7.98
N GLY A 99 -7.82 13.06 -9.30
CA GLY A 99 -6.78 13.33 -10.29
C GLY A 99 -6.32 12.09 -11.07
N LEU A 100 -6.86 10.92 -10.72
CA LEU A 100 -6.66 9.71 -11.51
C LEU A 100 -7.41 9.76 -12.85
N PRO A 101 -6.88 9.13 -13.91
CA PRO A 101 -7.63 8.86 -15.12
C PRO A 101 -8.94 8.14 -14.81
N GLU A 102 -10.01 8.52 -15.51
CA GLU A 102 -11.35 7.94 -15.32
C GLU A 102 -11.34 6.41 -15.42
N GLN A 103 -10.44 5.85 -16.24
CA GLN A 103 -10.24 4.41 -16.43
C GLN A 103 -9.89 3.67 -15.12
N LEU A 104 -9.05 4.26 -14.27
CA LEU A 104 -8.65 3.68 -12.99
C LEU A 104 -9.73 3.89 -11.92
N ILE A 105 -10.43 5.03 -11.95
CA ILE A 105 -11.56 5.29 -11.05
C ILE A 105 -12.66 4.24 -11.22
N ILE A 106 -12.88 3.76 -12.45
CA ILE A 106 -13.91 2.74 -12.75
C ILE A 106 -13.54 1.37 -12.15
N LEU A 107 -12.25 1.09 -11.95
CA LEU A 107 -11.79 -0.18 -11.37
C LEU A 107 -12.06 -0.25 -9.86
N VAL A 108 -12.31 0.87 -9.19
CA VAL A 108 -12.48 0.91 -7.73
C VAL A 108 -13.90 0.52 -7.33
N ASP A 109 -14.04 -0.45 -6.42
CA ASP A 109 -15.33 -0.73 -5.77
C ASP A 109 -15.77 0.49 -4.94
N LYS A 110 -16.87 1.11 -5.34
CA LYS A 110 -17.42 2.32 -4.68
C LYS A 110 -17.79 2.07 -3.21
N ASN A 111 -18.05 0.83 -2.82
CA ASN A 111 -18.34 0.49 -1.43
C ASN A 111 -17.07 0.43 -0.56
N LYS A 112 -15.90 0.43 -1.20
CA LYS A 112 -14.58 0.42 -0.57
C LYS A 112 -13.92 1.79 -0.61
N LEU A 113 -14.71 2.85 -0.77
CA LEU A 113 -14.22 4.22 -0.71
C LEU A 113 -14.49 4.84 0.65
N ALA A 114 -13.42 5.13 1.38
CA ALA A 114 -13.50 5.92 2.60
C ALA A 114 -13.74 7.41 2.25
N ASP A 115 -14.37 8.12 3.18
CA ASP A 115 -14.40 9.58 3.11
C ASP A 115 -12.95 10.13 3.04
N PRO A 116 -12.72 11.25 2.35
CA PRO A 116 -11.38 11.81 2.25
C PRO A 116 -10.86 12.13 3.65
N GLU A 117 -9.82 11.42 4.10
CA GLU A 117 -9.09 11.77 5.30
C GLU A 117 -8.13 12.91 4.94
N CYS A 118 -8.63 14.13 5.04
CA CYS A 118 -7.82 15.34 5.10
C CYS A 118 -8.34 16.19 6.26
N GLU A 119 -7.50 16.42 7.28
CA GLU A 119 -7.51 17.67 8.04
C GLU A 119 -6.51 18.65 7.42
#